data_AF-F0QAN7-F1
#
_entry.id   AF-F0QAN7-F1
#
_cell.length_a   1.000
_cell.length_b   1.000
_cell.length_c   1.000
_cell.angle_alpha   90.00
_cell.angle_beta   90.00
_cell.angle_gamma   90.00
#
_symmetry.space_group_name_H-M   'P 1'
#
loop_
_entity.id
_entity.type
_entity.pdbx_description
1 polymer ?
#
loop_
_entity_poly.entity_id
_entity_poly.type
_entity_poly.pdbx_seq_one_letter_code
_entity_poly.pdbx_strand_id
1 'polypeptide(L)'
;MACWVYEGILMFGVVFISGYLFDSLSQSRHALDLRALRMGFLFVVFGIYFTWFWAKGQTLAMKTWHIRLRDRHGAQVTQARALWRYVLSWLWFLPPLAIVGPLGLGAGEITVIALGWVAVWALLSRFHPQRQFWHDAWAGTRLVQA
;
A
#
# COMPACT_ATOMS: atom_id res chain seq x y z
N MET A 1 7.46 -1.67 11.79
CA MET A 1 7.02 -2.90 11.10
C MET A 1 5.72 -3.47 11.68
N ALA A 2 5.52 -3.54 13.00
CA ALA A 2 4.26 -4.05 13.58
C ALA A 2 2.98 -3.33 13.07
N CYS A 3 3.06 -2.02 12.86
CA CYS A 3 1.98 -1.24 12.24
C CYS A 3 1.58 -1.76 10.84
N TRP A 4 2.52 -2.26 10.02
CA TRP A 4 2.20 -2.82 8.70
C TRP A 4 1.41 -4.12 8.80
N VAL A 5 1.79 -5.00 9.73
CA VAL A 5 1.08 -6.28 9.95
C VAL A 5 -0.35 -5.99 10.39
N TYR A 6 -0.53 -5.06 11.32
CA TYR A 6 -1.86 -4.68 11.78
C TYR A 6 -2.69 -4.02 10.68
N GLU A 7 -2.09 -3.12 9.89
CA GLU A 7 -2.75 -2.56 8.71
C GLU A 7 -3.18 -3.66 7.73
N GLY A 8 -2.34 -4.68 7.52
CA GLY A 8 -2.66 -5.84 6.69
C GLY A 8 -3.91 -6.61 7.16
N ILE A 9 -4.07 -6.78 8.47
CA ILE A 9 -5.28 -7.40 9.06
C ILE A 9 -6.52 -6.53 8.79
N LEU A 10 -6.41 -5.22 8.92
CA LEU A 10 -7.52 -4.30 8.60
C LEU A 10 -7.86 -4.35 7.11
N MET A 11 -6.85 -4.40 6.25
CA MET A 11 -7.02 -4.48 4.80
C MET A 11 -7.67 -5.79 4.36
N PHE A 12 -7.46 -6.89 5.07
CA PHE A 12 -8.19 -8.13 4.81
C PHE A 12 -9.71 -7.93 4.91
N GLY A 13 -10.18 -7.25 5.95
CA GLY A 13 -11.60 -6.92 6.12
C GLY A 13 -12.14 -6.01 5.02
N VAL A 14 -11.36 -4.99 4.63
CA VAL A 14 -11.73 -4.07 3.53
C VAL A 14 -11.83 -4.83 2.21
N VAL A 15 -10.85 -5.67 1.87
CA VAL A 15 -10.86 -6.49 0.63
C VAL A 15 -12.08 -7.40 0.60
N PHE A 16 -12.41 -8.04 1.72
CA PHE A 16 -13.55 -8.95 1.79
C PHE A 16 -14.86 -8.23 1.49
N ILE A 17 -15.13 -7.13 2.19
CA ILE A 17 -16.36 -6.34 2.01
C ILE A 17 -16.44 -5.76 0.61
N SER A 18 -15.33 -5.23 0.11
CA SER A 18 -15.27 -4.66 -1.24
C SER A 18 -15.42 -5.72 -2.34
N GLY A 19 -14.79 -6.89 -2.17
CA GLY A 19 -14.96 -8.02 -3.08
C GLY A 19 -16.42 -8.48 -3.14
N TYR A 20 -17.05 -8.65 -1.98
CA TYR A 20 -18.47 -8.98 -1.88
C TYR A 20 -19.36 -7.94 -2.57
N LEU A 21 -19.10 -6.64 -2.33
CA LEU A 21 -19.85 -5.56 -2.97
C LEU A 21 -19.69 -5.59 -4.49
N PHE A 22 -18.47 -5.78 -4.99
CA PHE A 22 -18.20 -5.89 -6.42
C PHE A 22 -18.97 -7.05 -7.04
N ASP A 23 -18.86 -8.25 -6.46
CA ASP A 23 -19.49 -9.46 -7.00
C ASP A 23 -21.02 -9.36 -7.00
N SER A 24 -21.60 -8.77 -5.94
CA SER A 24 -23.03 -8.51 -5.85
C SER A 24 -23.53 -7.54 -6.92
N LEU A 25 -22.80 -6.43 -7.14
CA LEU A 25 -23.17 -5.41 -8.13
C LEU A 25 -22.95 -5.88 -9.57
N SER A 26 -21.84 -6.59 -9.83
CA SER A 26 -21.48 -7.02 -11.17
C SER A 26 -22.12 -8.35 -11.57
N GLN A 27 -22.86 -9.00 -10.67
CA GLN A 27 -23.41 -10.35 -10.84
C GLN A 27 -22.36 -11.37 -11.33
N SER A 28 -21.10 -11.16 -10.97
CA SER A 28 -19.99 -11.98 -11.43
C SER A 28 -20.03 -13.31 -10.67
N ARG A 29 -20.45 -14.37 -11.36
CA ARG A 29 -20.50 -15.73 -10.78
C ARG A 29 -19.17 -16.47 -10.85
N HIS A 30 -18.23 -15.97 -11.66
CA HIS A 30 -16.89 -16.53 -11.83
C HIS A 30 -15.80 -15.52 -11.48
N ALA A 31 -14.88 -15.90 -10.59
CA ALA A 31 -13.80 -15.03 -10.11
C ALA A 31 -12.81 -14.57 -11.21
N LEU A 32 -12.76 -15.28 -12.35
CA LEU A 32 -11.92 -14.96 -13.50
C LEU A 32 -12.55 -13.91 -14.42
N ASP A 33 -13.89 -13.78 -14.40
CA ASP A 33 -14.57 -12.75 -15.16
C ASP A 33 -14.32 -11.38 -14.51
N LEU A 34 -14.08 -10.37 -15.33
CA LEU A 34 -13.81 -9.00 -14.89
C LEU A 34 -12.58 -8.84 -13.96
N ARG A 35 -11.60 -9.76 -14.02
CA ARG A 35 -10.39 -9.71 -13.16
C ARG A 35 -9.72 -8.34 -13.15
N ALA A 36 -9.51 -7.74 -14.31
CA ALA A 36 -8.89 -6.41 -14.43
C ALA A 36 -9.77 -5.32 -13.78
N LEU A 37 -11.09 -5.39 -13.95
CA LEU A 37 -12.03 -4.44 -13.34
C LEU A 37 -12.09 -4.61 -11.81
N ARG A 38 -12.07 -5.85 -11.31
CA ARG A 38 -12.00 -6.16 -9.87
C ARG A 38 -10.71 -5.63 -9.25
N MET A 39 -9.58 -5.82 -9.93
CA MET A 39 -8.29 -5.25 -9.51
C MET A 39 -8.33 -3.72 -9.49
N GLY A 40 -8.88 -3.09 -10.54
CA GLY A 40 -9.07 -1.64 -10.59
C GLY A 40 -10.00 -1.12 -9.49
N PHE A 41 -11.08 -1.83 -9.21
CA PHE A 41 -12.01 -1.50 -8.13
C PHE A 41 -11.31 -1.53 -6.77
N LEU A 42 -10.59 -2.61 -6.45
CA LEU A 42 -9.83 -2.72 -5.21
C LEU A 42 -8.73 -1.65 -5.11
N PHE A 43 -8.04 -1.35 -6.22
CA PHE A 43 -7.07 -0.26 -6.29
C PHE A 43 -7.71 1.09 -5.91
N VAL A 44 -8.92 1.38 -6.39
CA VAL A 44 -9.63 2.62 -6.05
C VAL A 44 -10.07 2.62 -4.59
N VAL A 45 -10.64 1.52 -4.09
CA VAL A 45 -11.04 1.39 -2.68
C VAL A 45 -9.86 1.63 -1.74
N PHE A 46 -8.72 0.99 -1.99
CA PHE A 46 -7.51 1.21 -1.21
C PHE A 46 -7.02 2.65 -1.31
N GLY A 47 -7.07 3.22 -2.50
CA GLY A 47 -6.73 4.62 -2.73
C GLY A 47 -7.58 5.56 -1.87
N ILE A 48 -8.90 5.37 -1.84
CA ILE A 48 -9.82 6.14 -1.01
C ILE A 48 -9.49 5.95 0.48
N TYR A 49 -9.37 4.70 0.93
CA TYR A 49 -9.07 4.36 2.32
C TYR A 49 -7.78 5.07 2.79
N PHE A 50 -6.65 4.79 2.13
CA PHE A 50 -5.36 5.30 2.57
C PHE A 50 -5.28 6.82 2.42
N THR A 51 -5.73 7.38 1.29
CA THR A 51 -5.69 8.83 1.06
C THR A 51 -6.47 9.58 2.14
N TRP A 52 -7.66 9.08 2.51
CA TRP A 52 -8.49 9.69 3.54
C TRP A 52 -7.85 9.64 4.93
N PHE A 53 -7.41 8.46 5.36
CA PHE A 53 -6.80 8.29 6.69
C PHE A 53 -5.46 9.03 6.83
N TRP A 54 -4.65 9.04 5.77
CA TRP A 54 -3.38 9.77 5.75
C TRP A 54 -3.57 11.28 5.72
N ALA A 55 -4.59 11.79 5.03
CA ALA A 55 -4.94 13.21 5.10
C ALA A 55 -5.38 13.62 6.53
N LYS A 56 -6.04 12.72 7.27
CA LYS A 56 -6.33 12.88 8.70
C LYS A 56 -5.13 12.64 9.62
N GLY A 57 -4.00 12.22 9.05
CA GLY A 57 -2.72 12.05 9.73
C GLY A 57 -2.46 10.65 10.29
N GLN A 58 -3.45 9.76 10.43
CA GLN A 58 -3.27 8.43 11.03
C GLN A 58 -4.29 7.43 10.49
N THR A 59 -3.84 6.22 10.13
CA THR A 59 -4.71 5.05 10.01
C THR A 59 -5.04 4.48 11.39
N LEU A 60 -5.98 3.55 11.45
CA LEU A 60 -6.33 2.88 12.70
C LEU A 60 -5.13 2.10 13.27
N ALA A 61 -4.34 1.41 12.43
CA ALA A 61 -3.12 0.75 12.88
C ALA A 61 -2.06 1.76 13.34
N MET A 62 -1.93 2.91 12.68
CA MET A 62 -1.00 3.95 13.14
C MET A 62 -1.37 4.50 14.51
N LYS A 63 -2.67 4.64 14.82
CA LYS A 63 -3.14 5.10 16.13
C LYS A 63 -2.69 4.19 17.26
N THR A 64 -2.73 2.87 17.07
CA THR A 64 -2.39 1.92 18.14
C THR A 64 -0.90 1.93 18.50
N TRP A 65 -0.05 2.32 17.55
CA TRP A 65 1.39 2.47 17.75
C TRP A 65 1.83 3.92 17.99
N HIS A 66 0.90 4.86 18.19
CA HIS A 66 1.21 6.29 18.35
C HIS A 66 2.08 6.81 17.20
N ILE A 67 1.76 6.45 15.96
CA ILE A 67 2.47 6.91 14.76
C ILE A 67 1.60 7.96 14.07
N ARG A 68 2.18 9.07 13.62
CA ARG A 68 1.48 10.11 12.86
C ARG A 68 2.21 10.42 11.56
N LEU A 69 1.45 10.57 10.49
CA LEU A 69 1.92 11.04 9.20
C LEU A 69 1.89 12.58 9.18
N ARG A 70 3.03 13.18 8.86
CA ARG A 70 3.19 14.64 8.72
C ARG A 70 3.93 14.95 7.41
N ASP A 71 3.79 16.18 6.95
CA ASP A 71 4.65 16.73 5.89
C ASP A 71 6.09 16.93 6.40
N ARG A 72 7.03 17.15 5.47
CA ARG A 72 8.40 17.59 5.72
C ARG A 72 8.49 18.80 6.67
N HIS A 73 7.52 19.70 6.59
CA HIS A 73 7.42 20.90 7.44
C HIS A 73 6.69 20.66 8.77
N GLY A 74 6.23 19.43 9.06
CA GLY A 74 5.46 19.11 10.26
C GLY A 74 3.96 19.43 10.19
N ALA A 75 3.50 20.01 9.08
CA ALA A 75 2.08 20.25 8.82
C ALA A 75 1.29 18.93 8.59
N GLN A 76 -0.05 19.04 8.60
CA GLN A 76 -0.92 17.95 8.17
C GLN A 76 -0.71 17.65 6.67
N VAL A 77 -0.86 16.39 6.28
CA VAL A 77 -0.71 15.97 4.89
C VAL A 77 -1.98 16.31 4.12
N THR A 78 -1.85 16.98 2.97
CA THR A 78 -2.99 17.27 2.09
C THR A 78 -3.48 16.02 1.38
N GLN A 79 -4.75 15.98 0.95
CA GLN A 79 -5.30 14.83 0.20
C GLN A 79 -4.50 14.54 -1.07
N ALA A 80 -4.09 15.57 -1.82
CA ALA A 80 -3.27 15.39 -3.02
C ALA A 80 -1.93 14.70 -2.71
N ARG A 81 -1.27 15.07 -1.60
CA ARG A 81 -0.02 14.45 -1.18
C ARG A 81 -0.23 13.02 -0.66
N ALA A 82 -1.34 12.76 0.02
CA ALA A 82 -1.69 11.42 0.46
C ALA A 82 -1.98 10.49 -0.73
N LEU A 83 -2.65 10.98 -1.79
CA LEU A 83 -2.86 10.24 -3.03
C LEU A 83 -1.53 9.99 -3.76
N TRP A 84 -0.65 11.00 -3.83
CA TRP A 84 0.68 10.83 -4.41
C TRP A 84 1.49 9.77 -3.67
N ARG A 85 1.46 9.80 -2.34
CA ARG A 85 2.05 8.75 -1.50
C ARG A 85 1.47 7.37 -1.78
N TYR A 86 0.16 7.27 -2.03
CA TYR A 86 -0.50 6.02 -2.36
C TYR A 86 0.03 5.47 -3.69
N VAL A 87 0.09 6.30 -4.74
CA VAL A 87 0.65 5.92 -6.04
C VAL A 87 2.11 5.46 -5.91
N LEU A 88 2.94 6.21 -5.18
CA LEU A 88 4.34 5.84 -4.95
C LEU A 88 4.50 4.55 -4.14
N SER A 89 3.54 4.22 -3.26
CA SER A 89 3.57 2.97 -2.48
C SER A 89 3.44 1.74 -3.38
N TRP A 90 2.84 1.85 -4.57
CA TRP A 90 2.77 0.76 -5.54
C TRP A 90 4.13 0.39 -6.15
N LEU A 91 5.17 1.22 -6.03
CA LEU A 91 6.54 0.87 -6.44
C LEU A 91 7.12 -0.31 -5.64
N TRP A 92 6.54 -0.62 -4.48
CA TRP A 92 6.87 -1.85 -3.74
C TRP A 92 6.36 -3.12 -4.40
N PHE A 93 5.33 -3.03 -5.24
CA PHE A 93 4.66 -4.20 -5.81
C PHE A 93 4.79 -4.30 -7.33
N LEU A 94 4.91 -3.16 -8.04
CA LEU A 94 4.94 -3.11 -9.49
C LEU A 94 6.11 -3.91 -10.12
N PRO A 95 7.38 -3.76 -9.67
CA PRO A 95 8.49 -4.46 -10.33
C PRO A 95 8.41 -5.99 -10.18
N PRO A 96 8.16 -6.56 -8.99
CA PRO A 96 7.89 -8.00 -8.88
C PRO A 96 6.72 -8.45 -9.76
N LEU A 97 5.59 -7.74 -9.75
CA LEU A 97 4.41 -8.11 -10.55
C LEU A 97 4.69 -8.07 -12.06
N ALA A 98 5.46 -7.09 -12.53
CA ALA A 98 5.85 -6.95 -13.93
C ALA A 98 6.77 -8.09 -14.40
N ILE A 99 7.58 -8.66 -13.50
CA ILE A 99 8.48 -9.79 -13.79
C ILE A 99 7.69 -11.11 -13.83
N VAL A 100 6.69 -11.27 -12.96
CA VAL A 100 5.91 -12.51 -12.82
C VAL A 100 5.04 -12.79 -14.05
N GLY A 101 4.41 -11.77 -14.62
CA GLY A 101 3.51 -11.91 -15.77
C GLY A 101 4.13 -12.62 -16.99
N PRO A 102 5.24 -12.11 -17.56
CA PRO A 102 5.81 -12.65 -18.80
C PRO A 102 6.65 -13.92 -18.62
N LEU A 103 7.21 -14.16 -17.43
CA LEU A 103 8.17 -15.26 -17.21
C LEU A 103 7.54 -16.57 -16.72
N GLY A 104 6.23 -16.60 -16.45
CA GLY A 104 5.53 -17.83 -16.05
C GLY A 104 6.09 -18.47 -14.77
N LEU A 105 6.60 -17.64 -13.85
CA LEU A 105 7.34 -18.08 -12.68
C LEU A 105 6.49 -18.92 -11.72
N GLY A 106 7.11 -19.93 -11.12
CA GLY A 106 6.52 -20.73 -10.07
C GLY A 106 6.36 -19.95 -8.76
N ALA A 107 5.46 -20.41 -7.88
CA ALA A 107 5.17 -19.73 -6.60
C ALA A 107 6.42 -19.49 -5.73
N GLY A 108 7.39 -20.40 -5.75
CA GLY A 108 8.67 -20.24 -5.03
C GLY A 108 9.51 -19.08 -5.57
N GLU A 109 9.65 -18.96 -6.89
CA GLU A 109 10.41 -17.90 -7.54
C GLU A 109 9.78 -16.53 -7.30
N ILE A 110 8.44 -16.45 -7.41
CA ILE A 110 7.67 -15.25 -7.06
C ILE A 110 7.97 -14.81 -5.63
N THR A 111 7.98 -15.77 -4.69
CA THR A 111 8.25 -15.50 -3.28
C THR A 111 9.67 -14.97 -3.08
N VAL A 112 10.67 -15.58 -3.71
CA VAL A 112 12.07 -15.14 -3.63
C VAL A 112 12.25 -13.74 -4.21
N ILE A 113 11.64 -13.45 -5.36
CA ILE A 113 11.71 -12.12 -5.99
C ILE A 113 11.03 -11.06 -5.11
N ALA A 114 9.84 -11.37 -4.58
CA ALA A 114 9.12 -10.45 -3.70
C ALA A 114 9.90 -10.15 -2.41
N LEU A 115 10.45 -11.18 -1.76
CA LEU A 115 11.27 -11.02 -0.55
C LEU A 115 12.57 -10.28 -0.84
N GLY A 116 13.24 -10.60 -1.95
CA GLY A 116 14.44 -9.88 -2.41
C GLY A 116 14.16 -8.41 -2.66
N TRP A 117 13.03 -8.09 -3.29
CA TRP A 117 12.62 -6.71 -3.54
C TRP A 117 12.30 -5.94 -2.26
N VAL A 118 11.61 -6.56 -1.31
CA VAL A 118 11.39 -6.00 0.04
C VAL A 118 12.73 -5.74 0.74
N ALA A 119 13.69 -6.67 0.62
CA ALA A 119 15.03 -6.49 1.19
C ALA A 119 15.77 -5.32 0.54
N VAL A 120 15.69 -5.16 -0.79
CA VAL A 120 16.26 -4.00 -1.51
C VAL A 120 15.71 -2.69 -0.94
N TRP A 121 14.39 -2.54 -0.82
CA TRP A 121 13.81 -1.31 -0.25
C TRP A 121 14.17 -1.10 1.24
N ALA A 122 14.26 -2.18 2.02
CA ALA A 122 14.66 -2.11 3.42
C ALA A 122 16.15 -1.74 3.60
N LEU A 123 17.02 -2.15 2.67
CA LEU A 123 18.41 -1.72 2.63
C LEU A 123 18.51 -0.27 2.18
N LEU A 124 17.81 0.11 1.11
CA LEU A 124 17.77 1.47 0.60
C LEU A 124 17.29 2.46 1.66
N SER A 125 16.34 2.11 2.52
CA SER A 125 15.89 2.99 3.61
C SER A 125 16.98 3.26 4.66
N ARG A 126 17.97 2.37 4.82
CA ARG A 126 19.13 2.60 5.71
C ARG A 126 20.13 3.60 5.14
N PHE A 127 20.20 3.73 3.81
CA PHE A 127 21.05 4.71 3.13
C PHE A 127 20.43 6.11 3.08
N HIS A 128 19.13 6.23 3.38
CA HIS A 128 18.48 7.54 3.45
C HIS A 128 18.93 8.28 4.73
N PRO A 129 19.33 9.57 4.67
CA PRO A 129 19.87 10.29 5.83
C PRO A 129 18.93 10.32 7.05
N GLN A 130 17.61 10.34 6.80
CA GLN A 130 16.59 10.31 7.85
C GLN A 130 16.12 8.90 8.24
N ARG A 131 16.73 7.83 7.71
CA ARG A 131 16.32 6.41 7.88
C ARG A 131 14.83 6.17 7.59
N GLN A 132 14.34 6.83 6.54
CA GLN A 132 12.96 6.77 6.09
C GLN A 132 12.84 5.95 4.81
N PHE A 133 11.65 5.43 4.53
CA PHE A 133 11.41 4.79 3.25
C PHE A 133 11.33 5.84 2.14
N TRP A 134 11.88 5.49 0.98
CA TRP A 134 11.99 6.38 -0.18
C TRP A 134 10.63 6.84 -0.73
N HIS A 135 9.61 5.99 -0.70
CA HIS A 135 8.26 6.39 -1.11
C HIS A 135 7.69 7.52 -0.22
N ASP A 136 7.99 7.50 1.08
CA ASP A 136 7.62 8.58 2.00
C ASP A 136 8.42 9.86 1.68
N ALA A 137 9.73 9.72 1.44
CA ALA A 137 10.61 10.84 1.10
C ALA A 137 10.22 11.53 -0.22
N TRP A 138 9.97 10.77 -1.28
CA TRP A 138 9.48 11.27 -2.57
C TRP A 138 8.07 11.87 -2.48
N ALA A 139 7.22 11.34 -1.59
CA ALA A 139 5.93 11.96 -1.29
C ALA A 139 6.06 13.25 -0.45
N GLY A 140 7.23 13.55 0.10
CA GLY A 140 7.44 14.65 1.03
C GLY A 140 6.76 14.42 2.38
N THR A 141 6.52 13.16 2.75
CA THR A 141 5.87 12.78 4.00
C THR A 141 6.85 12.11 4.94
N ARG A 142 6.56 12.18 6.24
CA ARG A 142 7.33 11.49 7.28
C ARG A 142 6.39 10.90 8.32
N LEU A 143 6.76 9.72 8.80
CA LEU A 143 6.15 9.10 9.98
C LEU A 143 6.90 9.59 11.22
N VAL A 144 6.16 10.19 12.14
CA VAL A 144 6.68 10.67 13.43
C VAL A 144 5.96 9.94 14.56
N GLN A 145 6.61 9.83 15.71
CA GLN A 145 5.92 9.40 16.93
C GLN A 145 4.98 10.53 17.38
N ALA A 146 3.75 10.15 17.72
CA ALA A 146 2.63 11.04 18.02
C ALA A 146 2.58 11.43 19.50
#